data_AF-A0A932FL15-F1
#
_entry.id   AF-A0A932FL15-F1
#
_cell.length_a   1.000
_cell.length_b   1.000
_cell.length_c   1.000
_cell.angle_alpha   90.00
_cell.angle_beta   90.00
_cell.angle_gamma   90.00
#
_symmetry.space_group_name_H-M   'P 1'
#
loop_
_entity.id
_entity.type
_entity.pdbx_description
1 polymer ?
#
loop_
_entity_poly.entity_id
_entity_poly.type
_entity_poly.pdbx_seq_one_letter_code
_entity_poly.pdbx_strand_id
1 'polypeptide(L)'
;MSDASTTSGSEPKPPSPRPPTRSPLRLVLAAAMVLAGAIWMLQGLGVLRAGDSFMIGDPTWTVIGGAFVIVGGITAFRARR
;
A
#
# COMPACT_ATOMS: atom_id res chain seq x y z
N MET A 1 56.89 -42.32 6.50
CA MET A 1 56.30 -41.37 7.46
C MET A 1 55.71 -40.24 6.65
N SER A 2 54.52 -40.45 6.09
CA SER A 2 53.21 -40.24 6.73
C SER A 2 52.75 -38.81 6.52
N ASP A 3 51.69 -38.72 5.73
CA ASP A 3 51.00 -37.56 5.23
C ASP A 3 50.53 -36.61 6.34
N ALA A 4 50.63 -35.31 6.09
CA ALA A 4 49.88 -34.30 6.81
C ALA A 4 49.30 -33.30 5.80
N SER A 5 48.35 -33.80 5.02
CA SER A 5 47.40 -33.00 4.26
C SER A 5 46.60 -32.13 5.24
N THR A 6 47.06 -30.90 5.46
CA THR A 6 46.25 -29.88 6.13
C THR A 6 45.26 -29.35 5.12
N THR A 7 44.14 -30.07 4.96
CA THR A 7 42.96 -29.60 4.24
C THR A 7 42.34 -28.48 5.07
N SER A 8 42.75 -27.24 4.78
CA SER A 8 42.10 -26.03 5.28
C SER A 8 40.69 -26.01 4.70
N GLY A 9 39.75 -26.62 5.43
CA GLY A 9 38.34 -26.67 5.08
C GLY A 9 37.81 -25.24 4.97
N SER A 10 37.50 -24.83 3.76
CA SER A 10 36.80 -23.58 3.47
C SER A 10 35.42 -23.62 4.10
N GLU A 11 35.30 -23.06 5.30
CA GLU A 11 34.04 -22.88 5.99
C GLU A 11 33.05 -22.14 5.08
N PRO A 12 31.87 -22.72 4.78
CA PRO A 12 30.88 -22.08 3.93
C PRO A 12 30.39 -20.79 4.60
N LYS A 13 30.74 -19.65 4.00
CA LYS A 13 30.26 -18.34 4.44
C LYS A 13 28.72 -18.38 4.56
N PRO A 14 28.14 -18.05 5.73
CA PRO A 14 26.70 -18.10 5.90
C PRO A 14 26.01 -17.17 4.91
N PRO A 15 24.84 -17.55 4.39
CA PRO A 15 24.13 -16.77 3.40
C PRO A 15 23.80 -15.39 3.97
N SER A 16 24.17 -14.34 3.23
CA SER A 16 23.86 -12.97 3.60
C SER A 16 22.34 -12.80 3.81
N PRO A 17 21.90 -12.10 4.88
CA PRO A 17 20.50 -11.76 5.07
C PRO A 17 19.94 -11.06 3.83
N ARG A 18 18.83 -11.55 3.29
CA ARG A 18 18.16 -10.86 2.17
C ARG A 18 17.61 -9.53 2.69
N PRO A 19 17.83 -8.41 1.98
CA PRO A 19 17.23 -7.14 2.37
C PRO A 19 15.70 -7.29 2.36
N PRO A 20 15.00 -6.71 3.34
CA PRO A 20 13.54 -6.76 3.36
C PRO A 20 13.00 -6.06 2.11
N THR A 21 12.30 -6.82 1.26
CA THR A 21 11.58 -6.28 0.12
C THR A 21 10.41 -5.46 0.64
N ARG A 22 10.51 -4.12 0.56
CA ARG A 22 9.37 -3.23 0.83
C ARG A 22 8.33 -3.46 -0.26
N SER A 23 7.30 -4.26 0.02
CA SER A 23 6.24 -4.55 -0.94
C SER A 23 5.46 -3.26 -1.25
N PRO A 24 5.40 -2.80 -2.52
CA PRO A 24 4.69 -1.57 -2.88
C PRO A 24 3.16 -1.69 -2.74
N LEU A 25 2.66 -2.91 -2.53
CA LEU A 25 1.23 -3.23 -2.39
C LEU A 25 0.49 -2.31 -1.41
N ARG A 26 1.10 -1.98 -0.27
CA ARG A 26 0.48 -1.09 0.75
C ARG A 26 0.25 0.32 0.22
N LEU A 27 1.19 0.85 -0.56
CA LEU A 27 1.07 2.16 -1.19
C LEU A 27 -0.01 2.16 -2.28
N VAL A 28 -0.08 1.10 -3.07
CA VAL A 28 -1.10 0.94 -4.11
C VAL A 28 -2.49 0.88 -3.48
N LEU A 29 -2.68 0.08 -2.44
CA LEU A 29 -3.98 -0.03 -1.75
C LEU A 29 -4.38 1.30 -1.11
N ALA A 30 -3.45 2.00 -0.47
CA ALA A 30 -3.71 3.29 0.11
C ALA A 30 -4.11 4.34 -0.95
N ALA A 31 -3.40 4.37 -2.08
CA ALA A 31 -3.73 5.26 -3.20
C ALA A 31 -5.12 4.94 -3.79
N ALA A 32 -5.44 3.66 -3.98
CA ALA A 32 -6.75 3.22 -4.47
C ALA A 32 -7.88 3.64 -3.52
N MET A 33 -7.70 3.49 -2.20
CA MET A 33 -8.68 3.94 -1.21
C MET A 33 -8.90 5.45 -1.27
N VAL A 34 -7.84 6.24 -1.39
CA VAL A 34 -7.96 7.71 -1.51
C VAL A 34 -8.71 8.10 -2.78
N LEU A 35 -8.37 7.49 -3.92
CA LEU A 35 -9.00 7.80 -5.20
C LEU A 35 -10.50 7.41 -5.19
N ALA A 36 -10.82 6.20 -4.74
CA ALA A 36 -12.21 5.76 -4.62
C ALA A 36 -13.02 6.64 -3.66
N GLY A 37 -12.46 6.94 -2.49
CA GLY A 37 -13.08 7.84 -1.53
C GLY A 37 -13.34 9.24 -2.09
N ALA A 38 -12.38 9.80 -2.83
CA ALA A 38 -12.54 11.11 -3.45
C ALA A 38 -13.67 11.11 -4.48
N ILE A 39 -13.77 10.06 -5.31
CA ILE A 39 -14.84 9.92 -6.30
C ILE A 39 -16.21 9.88 -5.61
N TRP A 40 -16.39 9.03 -4.60
CA TRP A 40 -17.65 8.94 -3.87
C TRP A 40 -17.99 10.22 -3.13
N MET A 41 -16.99 10.90 -2.56
CA MET A 41 -17.19 12.17 -1.88
C MET A 41 -17.73 13.24 -2.84
N LEU A 42 -17.09 13.37 -4.00
CA LEU A 42 -17.46 14.33 -5.04
C LEU A 42 -18.79 13.98 -5.72
N GLN A 43 -19.14 12.69 -5.82
CA GLN A 43 -20.45 12.25 -6.29
C GLN A 43 -21.55 12.63 -5.29
N GLY A 44 -21.37 12.32 -4.00
CA GLY A 44 -22.33 12.72 -2.95
C GLY A 44 -22.54 14.24 -2.89
N LEU A 45 -21.48 15.02 -3.15
CA LEU A 45 -21.57 16.49 -3.21
C LEU A 45 -22.26 17.00 -4.49
N GLY A 46 -22.55 16.12 -5.45
CA GLY A 46 -23.19 16.45 -6.72
C GLY A 46 -22.25 17.12 -7.73
N VAL A 47 -20.94 17.15 -7.46
CA VAL A 47 -19.90 17.75 -8.32
C VAL A 47 -19.53 16.81 -9.46
N LEU A 48 -19.25 15.54 -9.14
CA LEU A 48 -19.03 14.51 -10.15
C LEU A 48 -20.36 13.86 -10.49
N ARG A 49 -20.85 14.10 -11.71
CA ARG A 49 -22.08 13.47 -12.22
C ARG A 49 -21.73 12.49 -13.32
N ALA A 50 -21.72 11.20 -12.97
CA ALA A 50 -21.56 10.11 -13.92
C ALA A 50 -22.95 9.54 -14.26
N GLY A 51 -23.70 10.24 -15.12
CA GLY A 51 -25.07 9.87 -15.51
C GLY A 51 -26.08 9.94 -14.35
N ASP A 52 -27.16 9.16 -14.46
CA ASP A 52 -28.19 8.99 -13.40
C ASP A 52 -27.72 7.99 -12.34
N SER A 53 -26.63 8.31 -11.65
CA SER A 53 -26.15 7.47 -10.56
C SER A 53 -26.88 7.79 -9.26
N PHE A 54 -27.32 6.76 -8.53
CA PHE A 54 -28.03 6.90 -7.25
C PHE A 54 -27.23 7.63 -6.16
N MET A 55 -25.92 7.76 -6.37
CA MET A 55 -24.97 8.33 -5.42
C MET A 55 -24.90 9.86 -5.50
N ILE A 56 -25.42 10.45 -6.58
CA ILE A 56 -25.24 11.86 -6.89
C ILE A 56 -26.20 12.70 -6.04
N GLY A 57 -25.64 13.60 -5.24
CA GLY A 57 -26.42 14.51 -4.40
C GLY A 57 -26.94 13.90 -3.09
N ASP A 58 -26.53 12.67 -2.77
CA ASP A 58 -26.81 12.03 -1.47
C ASP A 58 -25.63 12.26 -0.50
N PRO A 59 -25.84 12.99 0.62
CA PRO A 59 -24.81 13.28 1.62
C PRO A 59 -24.15 12.03 2.23
N THR A 60 -24.84 10.89 2.20
CA THR A 60 -24.31 9.60 2.67
C THR A 60 -23.00 9.26 1.96
N TRP A 61 -22.93 9.48 0.65
CA TRP A 61 -21.73 9.21 -0.14
C TRP A 61 -20.62 10.22 0.09
N THR A 62 -20.96 11.47 0.44
CA THR A 62 -19.99 12.48 0.89
C THR A 62 -19.26 12.02 2.14
N VAL A 63 -19.99 11.49 3.13
CA VAL A 63 -19.41 11.02 4.40
C VAL A 63 -18.57 9.76 4.20
N ILE A 64 -19.10 8.76 3.48
CA ILE A 64 -18.38 7.50 3.19
C ILE A 64 -17.10 7.78 2.41
N GLY A 65 -17.19 8.60 1.36
CA GLY A 65 -16.04 8.97 0.54
C GLY A 65 -14.98 9.72 1.36
N GLY A 66 -15.40 10.69 2.18
CA GLY A 66 -14.51 11.42 3.08
C GLY A 66 -13.77 10.51 4.06
N ALA A 67 -14.47 9.53 4.65
CA ALA A 67 -13.84 8.55 5.54
C ALA A 67 -12.77 7.71 4.81
N PHE A 68 -13.04 7.28 3.58
CA PHE A 68 -12.07 6.54 2.75
C PHE A 68 -10.83 7.38 2.41
N VAL A 69 -11.01 8.66 2.07
CA VAL A 69 -9.90 9.59 1.81
C VAL A 69 -9.02 9.73 3.05
N ILE A 70 -9.62 9.91 4.24
CA ILE A 70 -8.90 10.07 5.50
C ILE A 70 -8.10 8.80 5.83
N VAL A 71 -8.75 7.63 5.83
CA VAL A 71 -8.11 6.35 6.18
C VAL A 71 -7.01 6.00 5.18
N GLY A 72 -7.28 6.14 3.88
CA GLY A 72 -6.30 5.91 2.82
C GLY A 72 -5.12 6.88 2.92
N GLY A 73 -5.38 8.16 3.20
CA GLY A 73 -4.36 9.19 3.38
C GLY A 73 -3.45 8.92 4.58
N ILE A 74 -4.02 8.56 5.73
CA ILE A 74 -3.26 8.16 6.93
C ILE A 74 -2.40 6.93 6.63
N THR A 75 -2.96 5.93 5.95
CA THR A 75 -2.24 4.70 5.59
C THR A 75 -1.08 4.99 4.65
N ALA A 76 -1.29 5.81 3.62
CA ALA A 76 -0.24 6.24 2.70
C ALA A 76 0.86 7.02 3.41
N PHE A 77 0.49 7.92 4.32
CA PHE A 77 1.43 8.72 5.09
C PHE A 77 2.30 7.86 6.01
N ARG A 78 1.70 6.89 6.71
CA ARG A 78 2.42 5.93 7.56
C ARG A 78 3.30 4.97 6.76
N ALA A 79 2.95 4.66 5.51
CA ALA A 79 3.79 3.85 4.65
C ALA A 79 5.01 4.62 4.08
N ARG A 80 4.96 5.96 4.11
CA ARG A 80 6.02 6.85 3.61
C ARG A 80 6.99 7.33 4.70
N ARG A 81 6.56 7.38 5.96
CA ARG A 81 7.42 7.63 7.13
C ARG A 81 8.14 6.35 7.56
#